data_AF-A0A959D3E7-F1
#
_entry.id   AF-A0A959D3E7-F1
#
_cell.length_a   1.000
_cell.length_b   1.000
_cell.length_c   1.000
_cell.angle_alpha   90.00
_cell.angle_beta   90.00
_cell.angle_gamma   90.00
#
_symmetry.space_group_name_H-M   'P 1'
#
loop_
_entity.id
_entity.type
_entity.pdbx_description
1 polymer ?
#
loop_
_entity_poly.entity_id
_entity_poly.type
_entity_poly.pdbx_seq_one_letter_code
_entity_poly.pdbx_strand_id
1 'polypeptide(L)'
;EAALETMKRMPRTEWDNFGLYYPFIERINDCVNCQKWPDNVTPLNKGQLVERLLELEYEAKAGTGNTAWNYYQIGLALYNMSYFSYSWKAMDYYRSGASLNPALLQDGDYVIPNPRFPFGNREHLDCTQARYYFERARLATDSLNFAAKATFMAAKCERNDYYVNRWREGATQTFENFNILLQNYSGTPMYQLFIEECLYFKAYALRE
;
A
#
# COMPACT_ATOMS: atom_id res chain seq x y z
N GLU A 1 -9.83 -15.62 -0.41
CA GLU A 1 -10.79 -16.61 -0.96
C GLU A 1 -12.24 -16.12 -0.96
N ALA A 2 -12.84 -15.71 0.17
CA ALA A 2 -14.25 -15.26 0.22
C ALA A 2 -14.61 -14.09 -0.74
N ALA A 3 -13.68 -13.16 -0.97
CA ALA A 3 -13.88 -12.07 -1.95
C ALA A 3 -14.04 -12.59 -3.38
N LEU A 4 -13.24 -13.60 -3.77
CA LEU A 4 -13.34 -14.21 -5.10
C LEU A 4 -14.66 -14.95 -5.26
N GLU A 5 -15.06 -15.73 -4.26
CA GLU A 5 -16.33 -16.45 -4.26
C GLU A 5 -17.53 -15.50 -4.35
N THR A 6 -17.43 -14.30 -3.77
CA THR A 6 -18.44 -13.25 -3.94
C THR A 6 -18.47 -12.72 -5.36
N MET A 7 -17.30 -12.42 -5.96
CA MET A 7 -17.20 -11.94 -7.35
C MET A 7 -17.72 -12.96 -8.36
N LYS A 8 -17.47 -14.24 -8.13
CA LYS A 8 -17.95 -15.37 -8.95
C LYS A 8 -19.47 -15.52 -8.96
N ARG A 9 -20.20 -14.86 -8.06
CA ARG A 9 -21.68 -14.79 -8.12
C ARG A 9 -22.17 -13.93 -9.29
N MET A 10 -21.29 -13.12 -9.89
CA MET A 10 -21.56 -12.35 -11.10
C MET A 10 -20.79 -12.96 -12.28
N PRO A 11 -21.34 -12.95 -13.50
CA PRO A 11 -20.61 -13.35 -14.69
C PRO A 11 -19.33 -12.52 -14.85
N ARG A 12 -18.24 -13.14 -15.32
CA ARG A 12 -16.95 -12.46 -15.50
C ARG A 12 -17.05 -11.25 -16.43
N THR A 13 -17.94 -11.30 -17.43
CA THR A 13 -18.23 -10.19 -18.35
C THR A 13 -18.80 -8.95 -17.66
N GLU A 14 -19.42 -9.13 -16.48
CA GLU A 14 -19.99 -8.02 -15.70
C GLU A 14 -18.96 -7.36 -14.78
N TRP A 15 -17.79 -7.96 -14.58
CA TRP A 15 -16.79 -7.41 -13.65
C TRP A 15 -16.23 -6.07 -14.14
N ASP A 16 -16.16 -5.86 -15.45
CA ASP A 16 -15.67 -4.62 -16.05
C ASP A 16 -16.58 -3.42 -15.74
N ASN A 17 -17.85 -3.68 -15.40
CA ASN A 17 -18.81 -2.64 -14.99
C ASN A 17 -18.47 -2.03 -13.62
N PHE A 18 -17.54 -2.63 -12.87
CA PHE A 18 -17.12 -2.16 -11.54
C PHE A 18 -15.74 -1.51 -11.52
N GLY A 19 -15.26 -1.05 -12.69
CA GLY A 19 -14.05 -0.25 -12.82
C GLY A 19 -12.79 -1.06 -13.11
N LEU A 20 -11.78 -0.33 -13.55
CA LEU A 20 -10.49 -0.83 -13.99
C LEU A 20 -9.38 -0.11 -13.21
N TYR A 21 -8.40 -0.87 -12.70
CA TYR A 21 -7.43 -0.40 -11.72
C TYR A 21 -6.00 -0.83 -12.05
N TYR A 22 -5.01 -0.09 -11.52
CA TYR A 22 -3.59 -0.32 -11.77
C TYR A 22 -2.82 -0.66 -10.48
N PRO A 23 -3.25 -1.64 -9.67
CA PRO A 23 -2.74 -1.81 -8.31
C PRO A 23 -1.25 -2.20 -8.25
N PHE A 24 -0.67 -2.73 -9.32
CA PHE A 24 0.68 -3.30 -9.34
C PHE A 24 1.78 -2.33 -9.80
N ILE A 25 1.50 -1.03 -9.93
CA ILE A 25 2.50 -0.04 -10.35
C ILE A 25 3.21 0.59 -9.13
N GLU A 26 4.52 0.43 -9.06
CA GLU A 26 5.35 1.08 -8.05
C GLU A 26 5.39 2.60 -8.26
N ARG A 27 5.26 3.36 -7.16
CA ARG A 27 5.56 4.79 -7.12
C ARG A 27 6.26 5.15 -5.83
N ILE A 28 7.38 5.87 -5.96
CA ILE A 28 8.09 6.46 -4.82
C ILE A 28 7.20 7.57 -4.23
N ASN A 29 6.76 8.49 -5.09
CA ASN A 29 5.87 9.58 -4.73
C ASN A 29 4.41 9.15 -4.79
N ASP A 30 3.74 9.25 -3.65
CA ASP A 30 2.31 8.97 -3.55
C ASP A 30 1.52 9.99 -4.37
N CYS A 31 0.56 9.51 -5.15
CA CYS A 31 -0.46 10.34 -5.78
C CYS A 31 -1.81 9.66 -5.62
N VAL A 32 -2.85 10.46 -5.40
CA VAL A 32 -4.24 9.99 -5.31
C VAL A 32 -4.93 10.11 -6.67
N ASN A 33 -4.64 11.21 -7.38
CA ASN A 33 -5.13 11.49 -8.73
C ASN A 33 -3.93 11.59 -9.67
N CYS A 34 -3.38 10.45 -10.09
CA CYS A 34 -2.23 10.42 -10.99
C CYS A 34 -2.69 10.67 -12.44
N GLN A 35 -1.97 11.52 -13.16
CA GLN A 35 -2.37 11.97 -14.51
C GLN A 35 -1.93 11.02 -15.65
N LYS A 36 -0.97 10.13 -15.40
CA LYS A 36 -0.36 9.29 -16.44
C LYS A 36 -0.14 7.87 -15.97
N TRP A 37 -0.50 6.92 -16.82
CA TRP A 37 -0.24 5.49 -16.68
C TRP A 37 0.73 5.04 -17.77
N PRO A 38 1.61 4.07 -17.51
CA PRO A 38 2.43 3.47 -18.55
C PRO A 38 1.55 2.76 -19.59
N ASP A 39 1.81 2.98 -20.88
CA ASP A 39 1.02 2.40 -21.98
C ASP A 39 1.12 0.87 -22.05
N ASN A 40 2.16 0.29 -21.43
CA ASN A 40 2.43 -1.15 -21.42
C ASN A 40 1.77 -1.90 -20.24
N VAL A 41 0.98 -1.23 -19.40
CA VAL A 41 0.30 -1.87 -18.27
C VAL A 41 -1.18 -2.00 -18.58
N THR A 42 -1.69 -3.22 -18.53
CA THR A 42 -3.14 -3.49 -18.65
C THR A 42 -3.80 -3.29 -17.28
N PRO A 43 -4.87 -2.49 -17.18
CA PRO A 43 -5.62 -2.40 -15.94
C PRO A 43 -6.39 -3.70 -15.68
N LEU A 44 -6.70 -3.95 -14.41
CA LEU A 44 -7.47 -5.11 -13.97
C LEU A 44 -8.81 -4.68 -13.38
N ASN A 45 -9.86 -5.45 -13.65
CA ASN A 45 -11.11 -5.34 -12.90
C ASN A 45 -10.96 -5.98 -11.50
N LYS A 46 -11.96 -5.79 -10.63
CA LYS A 46 -11.90 -6.28 -9.23
C LYS A 46 -11.72 -7.80 -9.13
N GLY A 47 -12.37 -8.57 -10.01
CA GLY A 47 -12.26 -10.03 -9.96
C GLY A 47 -10.89 -10.52 -10.43
N GLN A 48 -10.37 -9.97 -11.54
CA GLN A 48 -9.02 -10.24 -12.02
C GLN A 48 -7.95 -9.83 -10.99
N LEU A 49 -8.16 -8.73 -10.27
CA LEU A 49 -7.29 -8.29 -9.20
C LEU A 49 -7.24 -9.32 -8.06
N VAL A 50 -8.39 -9.84 -7.63
CA VAL A 50 -8.45 -10.87 -6.59
C VAL A 50 -7.83 -12.18 -7.08
N GLU A 51 -8.10 -12.59 -8.32
CA GLU A 51 -7.45 -13.77 -8.93
C GLU A 51 -5.93 -13.63 -8.90
N ARG A 52 -5.40 -12.48 -9.34
CA ARG A 52 -3.95 -12.22 -9.37
C ARG A 52 -3.32 -12.20 -7.99
N LEU A 53 -3.98 -11.61 -6.99
CA LEU A 53 -3.48 -11.62 -5.61
C LEU A 53 -3.39 -13.04 -5.04
N LEU A 54 -4.40 -13.89 -5.31
CA LEU A 54 -4.41 -15.28 -4.86
C LEU A 54 -3.32 -16.11 -5.55
N GLU A 55 -3.11 -15.90 -6.85
CA GLU A 55 -2.01 -16.53 -7.61
C GLU A 55 -0.64 -16.15 -7.02
N LEU A 56 -0.38 -14.85 -6.83
CA LEU A 56 0.88 -14.37 -6.24
C LEU A 56 1.09 -14.93 -4.82
N GLU A 57 0.04 -14.97 -4.00
CA GLU A 57 0.12 -15.49 -2.64
C GLU A 57 0.40 -17.00 -2.64
N TYR A 58 -0.26 -17.75 -3.52
CA TYR A 58 -0.02 -19.17 -3.70
C TYR A 58 1.43 -19.45 -4.12
N GLU A 59 1.93 -18.78 -5.15
CA GLU A 59 3.31 -18.94 -5.63
C GLU A 59 4.34 -18.57 -4.55
N ALA A 60 4.12 -17.45 -3.84
CA ALA A 60 5.03 -17.00 -2.79
C ALA A 60 5.05 -17.93 -1.57
N LYS A 61 3.93 -18.60 -1.25
CA LYS A 61 3.85 -19.63 -0.20
C LYS A 61 4.46 -20.96 -0.64
N ALA A 62 4.27 -21.33 -1.90
CA ALA A 62 4.86 -22.53 -2.49
C ALA A 62 6.38 -22.40 -2.72
N GLY A 63 6.93 -21.18 -2.65
CA GLY A 63 8.33 -20.91 -2.94
C GLY A 63 8.68 -21.07 -4.41
N THR A 64 7.68 -20.96 -5.30
CA THR A 64 7.83 -21.12 -6.74
C THR A 64 8.00 -19.76 -7.41
N GLY A 65 8.83 -19.68 -8.44
CA GLY A 65 9.08 -18.43 -9.17
C GLY A 65 9.95 -17.45 -8.35
N ASN A 66 9.69 -16.15 -8.51
CA ASN A 66 10.43 -15.11 -7.78
C ASN A 66 9.66 -14.73 -6.51
N THR A 67 9.86 -15.48 -5.43
CA THR A 67 9.18 -15.30 -4.14
C THR A 67 9.25 -13.87 -3.61
N ALA A 68 10.42 -13.23 -3.69
CA ALA A 68 10.59 -11.85 -3.22
C ALA A 68 9.76 -10.86 -4.04
N TRP A 69 9.77 -11.02 -5.37
CA TRP A 69 8.95 -10.21 -6.27
C TRP A 69 7.46 -10.43 -6.04
N ASN A 70 7.03 -11.66 -5.81
CA ASN A 70 5.63 -11.98 -5.56
C ASN A 70 5.14 -11.32 -4.27
N TYR A 71 5.90 -11.43 -3.16
CA TYR A 71 5.59 -10.68 -1.94
C TYR A 71 5.55 -9.17 -2.18
N TYR A 72 6.50 -8.63 -2.94
CA TYR A 72 6.54 -7.20 -3.25
C TYR A 72 5.30 -6.75 -4.03
N GLN A 73 4.88 -7.53 -5.02
CA GLN A 73 3.70 -7.24 -5.83
C GLN A 73 2.40 -7.29 -5.03
N ILE A 74 2.28 -8.23 -4.09
CA ILE A 74 1.15 -8.26 -3.15
C ILE A 74 1.15 -7.00 -2.28
N GLY A 75 2.30 -6.64 -1.70
CA GLY A 75 2.44 -5.41 -0.92
C GLY A 75 2.09 -4.15 -1.71
N LEU A 76 2.56 -4.05 -2.96
CA LEU A 76 2.25 -2.94 -3.87
C LEU A 76 0.75 -2.83 -4.11
N ALA A 77 0.08 -3.93 -4.44
CA ALA A 77 -1.35 -3.91 -4.69
C ALA A 77 -2.14 -3.45 -3.46
N LEU A 78 -1.86 -4.02 -2.29
CA LEU A 78 -2.52 -3.65 -1.05
C LEU A 78 -2.29 -2.18 -0.69
N TYR A 79 -1.05 -1.69 -0.82
CA TYR A 79 -0.75 -0.28 -0.60
C TYR A 79 -1.45 0.63 -1.61
N ASN A 80 -1.43 0.26 -2.89
CA ASN A 80 -2.01 1.09 -3.95
C ASN A 80 -3.53 1.17 -3.89
N MET A 81 -4.17 0.15 -3.34
CA MET A 81 -5.60 0.09 -3.06
C MET A 81 -6.00 0.74 -1.73
N SER A 82 -5.05 1.11 -0.89
CA SER A 82 -5.32 1.88 0.33
C SER A 82 -5.70 3.33 0.03
N TYR A 83 -6.21 4.01 1.05
CA TYR A 83 -6.49 5.45 1.06
C TYR A 83 -5.31 6.32 0.57
N PHE A 84 -4.08 5.86 0.76
CA PHE A 84 -2.87 6.68 0.55
C PHE A 84 -2.41 6.76 -0.90
N SER A 85 -2.97 5.94 -1.78
CA SER A 85 -2.49 5.81 -3.16
C SER A 85 -3.64 5.87 -4.16
N TYR A 86 -3.33 5.66 -5.43
CA TYR A 86 -4.18 6.02 -6.57
C TYR A 86 -5.23 4.98 -6.95
N SER A 87 -5.02 3.71 -6.60
CA SER A 87 -5.98 2.64 -6.88
C SER A 87 -6.97 2.44 -5.74
N TRP A 88 -7.10 3.44 -4.84
CA TRP A 88 -8.02 3.42 -3.69
C TRP A 88 -9.46 3.05 -4.07
N LYS A 89 -9.89 3.45 -5.29
CA LYS A 89 -11.22 3.15 -5.83
C LYS A 89 -11.51 1.66 -6.04
N ALA A 90 -10.50 0.80 -5.96
CA ALA A 90 -10.68 -0.64 -5.97
C ALA A 90 -11.41 -1.12 -4.70
N MET A 91 -11.11 -0.48 -3.56
CA MET A 91 -11.59 -0.86 -2.23
C MET A 91 -12.70 0.06 -1.72
N ASP A 92 -12.77 1.30 -2.21
CA ASP A 92 -13.73 2.30 -1.70
C ASP A 92 -14.41 3.06 -2.84
N TYR A 93 -15.59 3.60 -2.58
CA TYR A 93 -16.32 4.49 -3.50
C TYR A 93 -16.17 5.96 -3.10
N TYR A 94 -15.70 6.23 -1.87
CA TYR A 94 -15.50 7.57 -1.37
C TYR A 94 -14.13 7.71 -0.69
N ARG A 95 -13.57 8.92 -0.77
CA ARG A 95 -12.32 9.27 -0.11
C ARG A 95 -12.30 10.76 0.13
N SER A 96 -11.95 11.18 1.34
CA SER A 96 -11.78 12.60 1.66
C SER A 96 -10.41 12.91 2.24
N GLY A 97 -9.77 13.99 1.76
CA GLY A 97 -8.55 14.52 2.38
C GLY A 97 -8.74 14.88 3.86
N ALA A 98 -9.97 15.20 4.27
CA ALA A 98 -10.31 15.50 5.66
C ALA A 98 -10.30 14.27 6.56
N SER A 99 -10.37 13.05 6.02
CA SER A 99 -10.48 11.80 6.77
C SER A 99 -9.28 11.51 7.67
N LEU A 100 -8.11 12.12 7.39
CA LEU A 100 -6.92 12.04 8.27
C LEU A 100 -6.92 13.06 9.42
N ASN A 101 -8.02 13.80 9.61
CA ASN A 101 -8.19 14.62 10.80
C ASN A 101 -8.29 13.71 12.03
N PRO A 102 -7.40 13.84 13.03
CA PRO A 102 -7.43 13.04 14.25
C PRO A 102 -8.80 12.98 14.94
N ALA A 103 -9.58 14.08 14.88
CA ALA A 103 -10.92 14.14 15.46
C ALA A 103 -11.93 13.21 14.77
N LEU A 104 -11.71 12.85 13.50
CA LEU A 104 -12.58 11.94 12.75
C LEU A 104 -12.15 10.47 12.85
N LEU A 105 -11.02 10.18 13.50
CA LEU A 105 -10.44 8.84 13.62
C LEU A 105 -10.53 8.27 15.04
N GLN A 106 -11.05 9.03 16.01
CA GLN A 106 -11.03 8.69 17.44
C GLN A 106 -11.78 7.41 17.78
N ASP A 107 -12.73 7.00 16.95
CA ASP A 107 -13.50 5.76 17.16
C ASP A 107 -12.71 4.52 16.71
N GLY A 108 -11.59 4.70 15.97
CA GLY A 108 -10.67 3.63 15.58
C GLY A 108 -11.24 2.61 14.58
N ASP A 109 -12.48 2.76 14.15
CA ASP A 109 -13.20 1.86 13.24
C ASP A 109 -13.07 2.25 11.76
N TYR A 110 -12.34 3.34 11.50
CA TYR A 110 -12.12 3.97 10.20
C TYR A 110 -13.39 4.44 9.49
N VAL A 111 -14.50 4.60 10.22
CA VAL A 111 -15.77 5.11 9.70
C VAL A 111 -15.79 6.63 9.83
N ILE A 112 -15.65 7.32 8.70
CA ILE A 112 -15.63 8.78 8.66
C ILE A 112 -17.08 9.30 8.66
N PRO A 113 -17.49 10.08 9.67
CA PRO A 113 -18.84 10.62 9.74
C PRO A 113 -19.16 11.54 8.55
N ASN A 114 -20.39 11.49 8.05
CA ASN A 114 -20.85 12.37 6.98
C ASN A 114 -22.27 12.88 7.26
N PRO A 115 -22.54 14.20 7.15
CA PRO A 115 -23.88 14.75 7.40
C PRO A 115 -24.99 14.19 6.50
N ARG A 116 -24.65 13.70 5.30
CA ARG A 116 -25.61 13.13 4.34
C ARG A 116 -25.72 11.61 4.41
N PHE A 117 -24.74 10.93 4.99
CA PHE A 117 -24.71 9.47 5.07
C PHE A 117 -24.65 9.06 6.56
N PRO A 118 -25.77 8.66 7.17
CA PRO A 118 -25.86 8.44 8.62
C PRO A 118 -24.95 7.32 9.13
N PHE A 119 -24.49 6.43 8.25
CA PHE A 119 -23.55 5.35 8.59
C PHE A 119 -22.09 5.68 8.26
N GLY A 120 -21.80 6.93 7.85
CA GLY A 120 -20.46 7.37 7.45
C GLY A 120 -19.92 6.64 6.22
N ASN A 121 -18.60 6.73 6.03
CA ASN A 121 -17.86 5.95 5.04
C ASN A 121 -16.68 5.25 5.70
N ARG A 122 -16.59 3.92 5.60
CA ARG A 122 -15.42 3.19 6.08
C ARG A 122 -14.29 3.29 5.06
N GLU A 123 -13.29 4.10 5.36
CA GLU A 123 -12.14 4.29 4.47
C GLU A 123 -11.04 3.22 4.70
N HIS A 124 -10.38 2.79 3.63
CA HIS A 124 -9.34 1.75 3.69
C HIS A 124 -7.97 2.33 4.11
N LEU A 125 -7.84 2.66 5.40
CA LEU A 125 -6.66 3.31 6.00
C LEU A 125 -5.58 2.34 6.48
N ASP A 126 -5.88 1.04 6.58
CA ASP A 126 -4.94 0.06 7.11
C ASP A 126 -3.88 -0.35 6.07
N CYS A 127 -2.61 -0.16 6.39
CA CYS A 127 -1.47 -0.60 5.57
C CYS A 127 -0.64 -1.73 6.22
N THR A 128 -1.10 -2.34 7.32
CA THR A 128 -0.35 -3.39 8.05
C THR A 128 -0.07 -4.60 7.17
N GLN A 129 -1.05 -5.06 6.39
CA GLN A 129 -0.86 -6.19 5.47
C GLN A 129 0.12 -5.85 4.35
N ALA A 130 0.09 -4.63 3.82
CA ALA A 130 1.06 -4.19 2.82
C ALA A 130 2.48 -4.16 3.40
N ARG A 131 2.65 -3.59 4.61
CA ARG A 131 3.92 -3.57 5.36
C ARG A 131 4.47 -4.97 5.53
N TYR A 132 3.65 -5.91 6.02
CA TYR A 132 4.03 -7.31 6.20
C TYR A 132 4.60 -7.92 4.91
N TYR A 133 3.92 -7.71 3.77
CA TYR A 133 4.37 -8.27 2.51
C TYR A 133 5.66 -7.61 1.98
N PHE A 134 5.84 -6.30 2.19
CA PHE A 134 7.10 -5.64 1.88
C PHE A 134 8.26 -6.16 2.74
N GLU A 135 8.05 -6.37 4.05
CA GLU A 135 9.07 -6.94 4.92
C GLU A 135 9.42 -8.38 4.52
N ARG A 136 8.43 -9.18 4.11
CA ARG A 136 8.66 -10.52 3.54
C ARG A 136 9.46 -10.46 2.23
N ALA A 137 9.17 -9.51 1.36
CA ALA A 137 9.92 -9.29 0.11
C ALA A 137 11.39 -8.94 0.39
N ARG A 138 11.64 -8.04 1.35
CA ARG A 138 12.98 -7.66 1.81
C ARG A 138 13.78 -8.85 2.32
N LEU A 139 13.15 -9.75 3.08
CA LEU A 139 13.81 -10.92 3.66
C LEU A 139 14.02 -12.06 2.64
N ALA A 140 13.30 -12.06 1.52
CA ALA A 140 13.35 -13.13 0.53
C ALA A 140 14.31 -12.84 -0.65
N THR A 141 15.06 -11.73 -0.62
CA THR A 141 15.95 -11.31 -1.72
C THR A 141 17.39 -11.12 -1.25
N ASP A 142 18.34 -11.43 -2.13
CA ASP A 142 19.76 -11.10 -1.94
C ASP A 142 20.13 -9.75 -2.58
N SER A 143 19.22 -9.13 -3.35
CA SER A 143 19.49 -7.86 -4.02
C SER A 143 19.32 -6.70 -3.04
N LEU A 144 20.42 -6.02 -2.71
CA LEU A 144 20.40 -4.85 -1.83
C LEU A 144 19.48 -3.73 -2.36
N ASN A 145 19.45 -3.51 -3.67
CA ASN A 145 18.55 -2.52 -4.28
C ASN A 145 17.08 -2.92 -4.13
N PHE A 146 16.76 -4.20 -4.30
CA PHE A 146 15.38 -4.66 -4.16
C PHE A 146 14.94 -4.66 -2.70
N ALA A 147 15.83 -5.07 -1.79
CA ALA A 147 15.61 -4.98 -0.35
C ALA A 147 15.39 -3.54 0.10
N ALA A 148 16.20 -2.58 -0.41
CA ALA A 148 16.00 -1.16 -0.15
C ALA A 148 14.61 -0.66 -0.61
N LYS A 149 14.18 -1.03 -1.83
CA LYS A 149 12.82 -0.74 -2.31
C LYS A 149 11.73 -1.26 -1.40
N ALA A 150 11.80 -2.54 -1.05
CA ALA A 150 10.83 -3.16 -0.15
C ALA A 150 10.82 -2.47 1.22
N THR A 151 11.99 -2.16 1.78
CA THR A 151 12.10 -1.44 3.06
C THR A 151 11.48 -0.05 3.00
N PHE A 152 11.70 0.70 1.92
CA PHE A 152 11.12 2.03 1.74
C PHE A 152 9.59 1.99 1.67
N MET A 153 9.03 1.01 0.95
CA MET A 153 7.59 0.83 0.90
C MET A 153 7.00 0.41 2.26
N ALA A 154 7.71 -0.43 3.02
CA ALA A 154 7.34 -0.75 4.40
C ALA A 154 7.37 0.49 5.31
N ALA A 155 8.38 1.35 5.17
CA ALA A 155 8.50 2.60 5.93
C ALA A 155 7.36 3.59 5.63
N LYS A 156 6.88 3.64 4.38
CA LYS A 156 5.68 4.42 4.03
C LYS A 156 4.45 3.91 4.79
N CYS A 157 4.27 2.59 4.86
CA CYS A 157 3.16 1.98 5.61
C CYS A 157 3.27 2.29 7.11
N GLU A 158 4.45 2.16 7.69
CA GLU A 158 4.75 2.49 9.09
C GLU A 158 4.44 3.96 9.43
N ARG A 159 4.87 4.89 8.57
CA ARG A 159 4.54 6.31 8.71
C ARG A 159 3.03 6.55 8.65
N ASN A 160 2.35 5.92 7.69
CA ASN A 160 0.91 6.08 7.51
C ASN A 160 0.14 5.55 8.72
N ASP A 161 0.55 4.42 9.28
CA ASP A 161 -0.02 3.85 10.51
C ASP A 161 0.03 4.83 11.68
N TYR A 162 1.16 5.51 11.87
CA TYR A 162 1.25 6.59 12.86
C TYR A 162 0.24 7.71 12.59
N TYR A 163 0.13 8.21 11.35
CA TYR A 163 -0.81 9.30 11.05
C TYR A 163 -2.28 8.92 11.26
N VAL A 164 -2.63 7.65 11.06
CA VAL A 164 -3.97 7.10 11.31
C VAL A 164 -4.22 6.95 12.81
N ASN A 165 -3.19 6.60 13.60
CA ASN A 165 -3.34 6.27 15.02
C ASN A 165 -2.84 7.34 16.00
N ARG A 166 -2.27 8.47 15.54
CA ARG A 166 -1.68 9.54 16.39
C ARG A 166 -2.67 10.23 17.33
N TRP A 167 -3.97 9.99 17.18
CA TRP A 167 -4.99 10.47 18.09
C TRP A 167 -5.01 9.68 19.41
N ARG A 168 -4.49 8.45 19.42
CA ARG A 168 -4.45 7.59 20.60
C ARG A 168 -3.48 8.16 21.64
N GLU A 169 -3.86 8.10 22.91
CA GLU A 169 -2.96 8.45 24.00
C GLU A 169 -1.70 7.57 23.96
N GLY A 170 -0.52 8.19 24.05
CA GLY A 170 0.76 7.48 23.99
C GLY A 170 1.17 7.00 22.60
N ALA A 171 0.48 7.41 21.52
CA ALA A 171 0.90 7.06 20.16
C ALA A 171 2.31 7.59 19.86
N THR A 172 3.26 6.67 19.69
CA THR A 172 4.63 6.99 19.31
C THR A 172 4.84 6.69 17.84
N GLN A 173 5.48 7.62 17.13
CA GLN A 173 5.94 7.34 15.78
C GLN A 173 7.14 6.40 15.82
N THR A 174 7.05 5.27 15.13
CA THR A 174 8.17 4.36 14.92
C THR A 174 8.88 4.68 13.59
N PHE A 175 10.16 4.37 13.54
CA PHE A 175 11.03 4.61 12.39
C PHE A 175 11.86 3.38 12.05
N GLU A 176 11.36 2.18 12.35
CA GLU A 176 12.07 0.92 12.23
C GLU A 176 12.58 0.69 10.80
N ASN A 177 11.71 0.85 9.80
CA ASN A 177 12.11 0.61 8.41
C ASN A 177 13.01 1.73 7.87
N PHE A 178 12.86 2.98 8.35
CA PHE A 178 13.82 4.03 8.00
C PHE A 178 15.20 3.81 8.63
N ASN A 179 15.26 3.28 9.86
CA ASN A 179 16.51 2.84 10.49
C ASN A 179 17.19 1.72 9.69
N ILE A 180 16.42 0.72 9.26
CA ILE A 180 16.94 -0.36 8.41
C ILE A 180 17.49 0.22 7.09
N LEU A 181 16.80 1.18 6.47
CA LEU A 181 17.29 1.87 5.25
C LEU A 181 18.63 2.57 5.47
N LEU A 182 18.77 3.34 6.54
CA LEU A 182 20.00 4.05 6.89
C LEU A 182 21.16 3.07 7.15
N GLN A 183 20.92 2.08 7.99
CA GLN A 183 21.95 1.17 8.48
C GLN A 183 22.41 0.18 7.42
N ASN A 184 21.48 -0.36 6.62
CA ASN A 184 21.78 -1.51 5.75
C ASN A 184 21.82 -1.15 4.27
N TYR A 185 21.23 -0.02 3.87
CA TYR A 185 21.01 0.28 2.45
C TYR A 185 21.48 1.67 2.00
N SER A 186 22.15 2.44 2.87
CA SER A 186 22.67 3.78 2.55
C SER A 186 23.64 3.83 1.35
N GLY A 187 24.36 2.73 1.09
CA GLY A 187 25.24 2.61 -0.08
C GLY A 187 24.55 2.25 -1.41
N THR A 188 23.22 2.08 -1.42
CA THR A 188 22.49 1.67 -2.63
C THR A 188 22.05 2.86 -3.48
N PRO A 189 22.04 2.75 -4.82
CA PRO A 189 21.41 3.75 -5.69
C PRO A 189 19.95 4.05 -5.33
N MET A 190 19.23 3.03 -4.83
CA MET A 190 17.85 3.21 -4.39
C MET A 190 17.72 4.14 -3.19
N TYR A 191 18.63 4.04 -2.22
CA TYR A 191 18.64 4.96 -1.08
C TYR A 191 18.82 6.41 -1.51
N GLN A 192 19.75 6.67 -2.43
CA GLN A 192 19.96 8.02 -2.95
C GLN A 192 18.70 8.57 -3.63
N LEU A 193 18.05 7.75 -4.45
CA LEU A 193 16.78 8.10 -5.07
C LEU A 193 15.69 8.41 -4.01
N PHE A 194 15.62 7.65 -2.92
CA PHE A 194 14.65 7.92 -1.86
C PHE A 194 14.94 9.22 -1.10
N ILE A 195 16.21 9.56 -0.88
CA ILE A 195 16.60 10.85 -0.27
C ILE A 195 16.22 12.02 -1.18
N GLU A 196 16.35 11.86 -2.49
CA GLU A 196 16.00 12.90 -3.47
C GLU A 196 14.49 13.09 -3.57
N GLU A 197 13.73 12.00 -3.60
CA GLU A 197 12.28 12.04 -3.85
C GLU A 197 11.44 12.20 -2.58
N CYS A 198 11.91 11.74 -1.42
CA CYS A 198 11.14 11.73 -0.18
C CYS A 198 11.66 12.73 0.84
N LEU A 199 11.09 13.94 0.87
CA LEU A 199 11.44 14.98 1.86
C LEU A 199 11.32 14.50 3.31
N TYR A 200 10.37 13.62 3.60
CA TYR A 200 10.19 13.06 4.94
C TYR A 200 11.39 12.18 5.34
N PHE A 201 11.79 11.27 4.46
CA PHE A 201 12.92 10.40 4.72
C PHE A 201 14.24 11.18 4.73
N LYS A 202 14.41 12.16 3.84
CA LYS A 202 15.55 13.08 3.85
C LYS A 202 15.66 13.82 5.18
N ALA A 203 14.57 14.35 5.71
CA ALA A 203 14.57 15.05 6.99
C ALA A 203 14.90 14.11 8.16
N TYR A 204 14.45 12.86 8.10
CA TYR A 204 14.81 11.83 9.08
C TYR A 204 16.31 11.49 9.03
N ALA A 205 16.82 11.20 7.85
CA ALA A 205 18.23 10.84 7.62
C ALA A 205 19.24 11.93 7.99
N LEU A 206 18.83 13.20 8.06
CA LEU A 206 19.68 14.32 8.47
C LEU A 206 19.75 14.53 10.00
N ARG A 207 18.91 13.84 10.78
CA ARG A 207 18.88 13.95 12.24
C ARG A 207 19.75 12.91 12.94
N GLU A 208 19.99 11.79 12.26
CA GLU A 208 20.83 10.67 12.70
C GLU A 208 22.27 10.85 12.20
#